data_AF-A0A421BSM0-F1
#
_entry.id   AF-A0A421BSM0-F1
#
_cell.length_a   1.000
_cell.length_b   1.000
_cell.length_c   1.000
_cell.angle_alpha   90.00
_cell.angle_beta   90.00
_cell.angle_gamma   90.00
#
_symmetry.space_group_name_H-M   'P 1'
#
loop_
_entity.id
_entity.type
_entity.pdbx_description
1 polymer ?
#
loop_
_entity_poly.entity_id
_entity_poly.type
_entity_poly.pdbx_seq_one_letter_code
_entity_poly.pdbx_strand_id
1 'polypeptide(L)'
;MLIITTPTFASAPSAGLEAVWPGPKALVIFPDSGLTSQRIRQLEDEFFTFEFLQHPGCVSGIFPILARFMATQFRESDTPLLYLNRPMTPQECEGSLLPEDLGLYDFTCEFSDDGTLSMLRLGEMIATSPLFLALMRVVGEKPVDDALFVDLLRETFAWSLK
;
A
#
# COMPACT_ATOMS: atom_id res chain seq x y z
N MET A 1 -7.15 -0.20 -4.52
CA MET A 1 -6.79 -0.87 -3.26
C MET A 1 -6.13 0.12 -2.31
N LEU A 2 -6.56 0.15 -1.06
CA LEU A 2 -5.89 0.89 0.02
C LEU A 2 -5.04 -0.08 0.83
N ILE A 3 -3.78 0.25 1.10
CA ILE A 3 -2.87 -0.52 1.95
C ILE A 3 -2.33 0.45 3.00
N ILE A 4 -2.68 0.23 4.25
CA ILE A 4 -2.20 1.05 5.38
C ILE A 4 -1.44 0.19 6.35
N THR A 5 -0.46 0.78 7.04
CA THR A 5 0.28 0.11 8.11
C THR A 5 -0.14 0.64 9.47
N THR A 6 0.19 -0.09 10.54
CA THR A 6 -0.10 0.37 11.91
C THR A 6 0.44 1.76 12.27
N PRO A 7 1.63 2.20 11.80
CA PRO A 7 2.05 3.59 11.89
C PRO A 7 1.05 4.64 11.39
N THR A 8 0.18 4.32 10.43
CA THR A 8 -0.83 5.25 9.92
C THR A 8 -1.85 5.68 10.96
N PHE A 9 -2.11 4.85 11.99
CA PHE A 9 -3.04 5.18 13.07
C PHE A 9 -2.43 6.02 14.21
N ALA A 10 -1.13 6.33 14.17
CA ALA A 10 -0.45 6.97 15.30
C ALA A 10 -0.90 8.43 15.58
N SER A 11 -1.75 9.05 14.74
CA SER A 11 -2.21 10.43 14.93
C SER A 11 -3.67 10.64 14.49
N ALA A 12 -4.62 10.32 15.38
CA ALA A 12 -6.07 10.62 15.23
C ALA A 12 -6.72 10.00 13.96
N PRO A 13 -8.07 10.04 13.77
CA PRO A 13 -8.76 8.98 13.06
C PRO A 13 -8.47 9.01 11.56
N SER A 14 -7.78 7.97 11.11
CA SER A 14 -7.66 7.56 9.70
C SER A 14 -9.00 7.21 9.04
N ALA A 15 -10.10 7.28 9.81
CA ALA A 15 -11.47 6.96 9.42
C ALA A 15 -11.97 7.71 8.19
N GLY A 16 -11.40 8.87 7.84
CA GLY A 16 -11.81 9.62 6.65
C GLY A 16 -11.51 8.88 5.34
N LEU A 17 -10.22 8.65 5.08
CA LEU A 17 -9.78 7.98 3.86
C LEU A 17 -10.26 6.52 3.81
N GLU A 18 -10.21 5.84 4.95
CA GLU A 18 -10.69 4.47 5.08
C GLU A 18 -12.17 4.34 4.75
N ALA A 19 -13.04 5.25 5.24
CA ALA A 19 -14.47 5.17 4.98
C ALA A 19 -14.83 5.43 3.50
N VAL A 20 -14.06 6.26 2.81
CA VAL A 20 -14.40 6.73 1.46
C VAL A 20 -13.74 5.87 0.37
N TRP A 21 -12.71 5.08 0.68
CA TRP A 21 -12.03 4.25 -0.32
C TRP A 21 -12.96 3.17 -0.93
N PRO A 22 -13.20 3.18 -2.25
CA PRO A 22 -14.21 2.34 -2.91
C PRO A 22 -13.73 0.90 -3.17
N GLY A 23 -12.44 0.61 -2.98
CA GLY A 23 -11.83 -0.68 -3.28
C GLY A 23 -11.41 -1.49 -2.05
N PRO A 24 -10.77 -2.66 -2.27
CA PRO A 24 -10.24 -3.49 -1.19
C PRO A 24 -9.27 -2.72 -0.29
N LYS A 25 -9.34 -2.98 1.01
CA LYS A 25 -8.50 -2.34 2.02
C LYS A 25 -7.68 -3.41 2.74
N ALA A 26 -6.37 -3.20 2.83
CA ALA A 26 -5.44 -4.08 3.53
C ALA A 26 -4.81 -3.29 4.68
N LEU A 27 -4.76 -3.94 5.85
CA LEU A 27 -4.08 -3.42 7.03
C LEU A 27 -2.88 -4.31 7.34
N VAL A 28 -1.68 -3.73 7.30
CA VAL A 28 -0.42 -4.37 7.69
C VAL A 28 -0.10 -4.02 9.14
N ILE A 29 -0.07 -5.02 10.00
CA ILE A 29 0.15 -4.89 11.44
C ILE A 29 1.58 -5.28 11.77
N PHE A 30 2.36 -4.33 12.29
CA PHE A 30 3.72 -4.59 12.74
C PHE A 30 3.79 -5.05 14.21
N PRO A 31 4.84 -5.79 14.61
CA PRO A 31 4.97 -6.38 15.95
C PRO A 31 4.89 -5.38 17.11
N ASP A 32 5.27 -4.13 16.86
CA ASP A 32 5.34 -3.04 17.83
C ASP A 32 4.10 -2.13 17.85
N SER A 33 3.05 -2.49 17.10
CA SER A 33 1.83 -1.68 16.95
C SER A 33 1.06 -1.45 18.26
N GLY A 34 1.22 -2.31 19.25
CA GLY A 34 0.47 -2.26 20.51
C GLY A 34 -1.03 -2.54 20.37
N LEU A 35 -1.49 -3.01 19.21
CA LEU A 35 -2.89 -3.38 19.00
C LEU A 35 -3.24 -4.64 19.79
N THR A 36 -4.39 -4.63 20.46
CA THR A 36 -4.90 -5.82 21.15
C THR A 36 -5.57 -6.76 20.14
N SER A 37 -5.58 -8.07 20.41
CA SER A 37 -6.29 -9.04 19.56
C SER A 37 -7.78 -8.71 19.40
N GLN A 38 -8.40 -8.08 20.39
CA GLN A 38 -9.78 -7.58 20.29
C GLN A 38 -9.90 -6.46 19.25
N ARG A 39 -8.94 -5.52 19.24
CA ARG A 39 -8.94 -4.42 18.28
C ARG A 39 -8.67 -4.92 16.86
N ILE A 40 -7.79 -5.90 16.69
CA ILE A 40 -7.51 -6.51 15.38
C ILE A 40 -8.77 -7.15 14.81
N ARG A 41 -9.51 -7.92 15.61
CA ARG A 41 -10.79 -8.52 15.18
C ARG A 41 -11.84 -7.50 14.76
N GLN A 42 -11.85 -6.32 15.38
CA GLN A 42 -12.76 -5.25 14.95
C GLN A 42 -12.35 -4.65 13.60
N LEU A 43 -11.06 -4.62 13.29
CA LEU A 43 -10.54 -4.11 12.02
C LEU A 43 -10.70 -5.13 10.88
N GLU A 44 -10.81 -6.43 11.19
CA GLU A 44 -11.08 -7.48 10.19
C GLU A 44 -12.42 -7.32 9.47
N ASP A 45 -13.39 -6.61 10.08
CA ASP A 45 -14.67 -6.30 9.42
C ASP A 45 -14.52 -5.29 8.26
N GLU A 46 -13.43 -4.52 8.26
CA GLU A 46 -13.18 -3.43 7.30
C GLU A 46 -11.95 -3.68 6.41
N PHE A 47 -11.01 -4.53 6.87
CA PHE A 47 -9.71 -4.75 6.24
C PHE A 47 -9.37 -6.23 6.08
N PHE A 48 -8.64 -6.53 5.01
CA PHE A 48 -7.77 -7.71 4.98
C PHE A 48 -6.57 -7.45 5.89
N THR A 49 -6.51 -8.12 7.04
CA THR A 49 -5.44 -7.94 8.02
C THR A 49 -4.25 -8.85 7.72
N PHE A 50 -3.05 -8.29 7.79
CA PHE A 50 -1.78 -8.97 7.62
C PHE A 50 -0.90 -8.70 8.83
N GLU A 51 -0.85 -9.66 9.75
CA GLU A 51 -0.05 -9.55 10.96
C GLU A 51 1.36 -10.10 10.73
N PHE A 52 2.35 -9.22 10.88
CA PHE A 52 3.76 -9.57 10.75
C PHE A 52 4.32 -9.92 12.13
N LEU A 53 4.88 -11.13 12.25
CA LEU A 53 5.55 -11.58 13.49
C LEU A 53 6.95 -10.97 13.66
N GLN A 54 7.52 -10.45 12.57
CA GLN A 54 8.81 -9.77 12.52
C GLN A 54 8.69 -8.60 11.55
N HIS A 55 9.43 -7.50 11.79
CA HIS A 55 9.45 -6.41 10.83
C HIS A 55 9.98 -6.92 9.47
N PRO A 56 9.33 -6.54 8.36
CA PRO A 56 9.73 -6.99 7.01
C PRO A 56 11.08 -6.42 6.55
N GLY A 57 11.73 -5.56 7.35
CA GLY A 57 13.01 -4.92 7.04
C GLY A 57 12.86 -3.75 6.08
N CYS A 58 12.12 -3.94 4.99
CA CYS A 58 11.79 -2.94 3.98
C CYS A 58 10.34 -3.10 3.51
N VAL A 59 9.76 -2.04 2.95
CA VAL A 59 8.38 -2.05 2.44
C VAL A 59 8.24 -2.93 1.20
N SER A 60 9.28 -3.03 0.39
CA SER A 60 9.35 -3.97 -0.72
C SER A 60 9.15 -5.43 -0.29
N GLY A 61 9.36 -5.77 0.99
CA GLY A 61 9.05 -7.09 1.56
C GLY A 61 7.56 -7.33 1.84
N ILE A 62 6.76 -6.26 1.93
CA ILE A 62 5.31 -6.32 2.20
C ILE A 62 4.55 -6.68 0.93
N PHE A 63 4.82 -5.97 -0.16
CA PHE A 63 4.05 -6.07 -1.40
C PHE A 63 3.99 -7.49 -2.01
N PRO A 64 5.08 -8.28 -2.06
CA PRO A 64 5.02 -9.68 -2.52
C PRO A 64 4.10 -10.55 -1.69
N ILE A 65 4.05 -10.34 -0.36
CA ILE A 65 3.17 -11.07 0.54
C ILE A 65 1.72 -10.70 0.24
N LEU A 66 1.42 -9.40 0.15
CA LEU A 66 0.08 -8.92 -0.20
C LEU A 66 -0.35 -9.43 -1.58
N ALA A 67 0.51 -9.31 -2.59
CA ALA A 67 0.22 -9.77 -3.94
C ALA A 67 -0.01 -11.30 -4.01
N ARG A 68 0.65 -12.08 -3.16
CA ARG A 68 0.42 -13.53 -3.07
C ARG A 68 -0.95 -13.87 -2.49
N PHE A 69 -1.35 -13.20 -1.41
CA PHE A 69 -2.58 -13.52 -0.68
C PHE A 69 -3.82 -12.81 -1.22
N MET A 70 -3.63 -11.64 -1.83
CA MET A 70 -4.69 -10.80 -2.39
C MET A 70 -4.66 -10.79 -3.93
N ALA A 71 -4.06 -11.81 -4.56
CA ALA A 71 -3.86 -11.84 -6.01
C ALA A 71 -5.17 -11.58 -6.79
N THR A 72 -6.29 -12.14 -6.30
CA THR A 72 -7.62 -11.94 -6.88
C THR A 72 -8.05 -10.48 -6.76
N GLN A 73 -7.93 -9.88 -5.58
CA GLN A 73 -8.30 -8.49 -5.31
C GLN A 73 -7.45 -7.52 -6.13
N PHE A 74 -6.17 -7.82 -6.38
CA PHE A 74 -5.34 -7.03 -7.28
C PHE A 74 -5.81 -7.10 -8.74
N ARG A 75 -6.26 -8.27 -9.22
CA ARG A 75 -6.72 -8.46 -10.61
C ARG A 75 -8.12 -7.93 -10.87
N GLU A 76 -8.98 -8.00 -9.87
CA GLU A 76 -10.41 -7.68 -10.00
C GLU A 76 -10.75 -6.27 -9.48
N SER A 77 -9.83 -5.61 -8.77
CA SER A 77 -9.98 -4.21 -8.40
C SER A 77 -10.02 -3.34 -9.65
N ASP A 78 -10.91 -2.35 -9.67
CA ASP A 78 -11.03 -1.26 -10.64
C ASP A 78 -10.65 0.08 -10.00
N THR A 79 -9.86 0.01 -8.92
CA THR A 79 -9.45 1.17 -8.13
C THR A 79 -7.92 1.33 -8.13
N PRO A 80 -7.40 2.56 -8.09
CA PRO A 80 -5.98 2.83 -7.96
C PRO A 80 -5.42 2.21 -6.67
N LEU A 81 -4.10 2.06 -6.56
CA LEU A 81 -3.45 1.60 -5.35
C LEU A 81 -2.85 2.77 -4.57
N LEU A 82 -3.16 2.82 -3.27
CA LEU A 82 -2.50 3.70 -2.33
C LEU A 82 -1.92 2.87 -1.19
N TYR A 83 -0.63 3.02 -0.96
CA TYR A 83 0.09 2.49 0.19
C TYR A 83 0.53 3.65 1.09
N LEU A 84 0.34 3.51 2.40
CA LEU A 84 0.78 4.47 3.41
C LEU A 84 1.47 3.75 4.57
N ASN A 85 2.66 4.24 4.93
CA ASN A 85 3.46 3.79 6.06
C ASN A 85 3.83 4.92 7.02
N ARG A 86 2.97 5.92 7.10
CA ARG A 86 3.12 7.07 7.99
C ARG A 86 1.75 7.58 8.41
N PRO A 87 1.67 8.39 9.47
CA PRO A 87 0.47 9.15 9.77
C PRO A 87 0.04 9.99 8.56
N MET A 88 -1.27 10.09 8.37
CA MET A 88 -1.85 11.01 7.39
C MET A 88 -1.73 12.45 7.89
N THR A 89 -1.46 13.36 6.97
CA THR A 89 -1.52 14.80 7.22
C THR A 89 -2.99 15.27 7.20
N PRO A 90 -3.32 16.41 7.82
CA PRO A 90 -4.67 16.95 7.78
C PRO A 90 -5.21 17.17 6.35
N GLN A 91 -4.35 17.58 5.42
CA GLN A 91 -4.71 17.80 4.02
C GLN A 91 -5.07 16.49 3.29
N GLU A 92 -4.41 15.39 3.63
CA GLU A 92 -4.71 14.06 3.10
C GLU A 92 -6.04 13.52 3.62
N CYS A 93 -6.35 13.81 4.90
CA CYS A 93 -7.66 13.52 5.48
C CYS A 93 -8.80 14.33 4.84
N GLU A 94 -8.50 15.50 4.26
CA GLU A 94 -9.45 16.38 3.58
C GLU A 94 -9.70 15.98 2.11
N GLY A 95 -8.97 14.99 1.58
CA GLY A 95 -9.32 14.33 0.31
C GLY A 95 -8.23 14.30 -0.77
N SER A 96 -7.04 14.85 -0.55
CA SER A 96 -5.99 14.90 -1.59
C SER A 96 -5.43 13.54 -2.04
N LEU A 97 -5.76 12.48 -1.31
CA LEU A 97 -5.40 11.10 -1.63
C LEU A 97 -6.57 10.31 -2.23
N LEU A 98 -7.71 10.94 -2.51
CA LEU A 98 -8.88 10.22 -3.01
C LEU A 98 -8.59 9.55 -4.36
N PRO A 99 -9.22 8.39 -4.64
CA PRO A 99 -9.06 7.68 -5.90
C PRO A 99 -9.35 8.51 -7.15
N GLU A 100 -10.30 9.44 -7.06
CA GLU A 100 -10.70 10.32 -8.17
C GLU A 100 -9.62 11.33 -8.57
N ASP A 101 -8.68 11.64 -7.67
CA ASP A 101 -7.54 12.52 -7.92
C ASP A 101 -6.32 11.76 -8.47
N LEU A 102 -6.41 10.43 -8.63
CA LEU A 102 -5.35 9.59 -9.17
C LEU A 102 -5.58 9.35 -10.66
N GLY A 103 -4.70 9.87 -11.51
CA GLY A 103 -4.71 9.56 -12.93
C GLY A 103 -4.53 8.06 -13.17
N LEU A 104 -5.17 7.52 -14.22
CA LEU A 104 -5.18 6.09 -14.54
C LEU A 104 -3.78 5.47 -14.62
N TYR A 105 -2.80 6.25 -15.04
CA TYR A 105 -1.41 5.86 -15.28
C TYR A 105 -0.41 6.52 -14.32
N ASP A 106 -0.90 7.24 -13.32
CA ASP A 106 -0.06 8.02 -12.43
C ASP A 106 0.78 7.11 -11.53
N PHE A 107 2.00 7.55 -11.26
CA PHE A 107 2.92 6.91 -10.32
C PHE A 107 3.51 7.99 -9.44
N THR A 108 3.30 7.91 -8.13
CA THR A 108 3.94 8.81 -7.17
C THR A 108 4.43 8.01 -5.98
N CYS A 109 5.59 8.37 -5.44
CA CYS A 109 6.15 7.75 -4.26
C CYS A 109 6.77 8.82 -3.36
N GLU A 110 6.72 8.59 -2.06
CA GLU A 110 7.43 9.38 -1.05
C GLU A 110 8.27 8.45 -0.19
N PHE A 111 9.44 8.94 0.20
CA PHE A 111 10.32 8.27 1.14
C PHE A 111 10.39 9.08 2.44
N SER A 112 10.52 8.41 3.57
CA SER A 112 10.89 9.05 4.83
C SER A 112 12.37 9.44 4.84
N ASP A 113 12.78 10.22 5.84
CA ASP A 113 14.16 10.72 5.99
C ASP A 113 15.21 9.60 6.09
N ASP A 114 14.81 8.41 6.53
CA ASP A 114 15.64 7.21 6.63
C ASP A 114 15.71 6.39 5.33
N GLY A 115 15.03 6.83 4.26
CA GLY A 115 15.01 6.16 2.97
C GLY A 115 13.96 5.04 2.85
N THR A 116 13.09 4.86 3.83
CA THR A 116 11.99 3.89 3.77
C THR A 116 10.83 4.43 2.92
N LEU A 117 10.16 3.58 2.14
CA LEU A 117 8.97 3.99 1.37
C LEU A 117 7.82 4.34 2.33
N SER A 118 7.44 5.62 2.37
CA SER A 118 6.39 6.12 3.27
C SER A 118 5.03 6.22 2.57
N MET A 119 5.02 6.42 1.26
CA MET A 119 3.82 6.40 0.43
C MET A 119 4.12 5.85 -0.96
N LEU A 120 3.19 5.06 -1.51
CA LEU A 120 3.17 4.69 -2.92
C LEU A 120 1.77 4.84 -3.49
N ARG A 121 1.66 5.57 -4.59
CA ARG A 121 0.43 5.83 -5.35
C ARG A 121 0.60 5.27 -6.75
N LEU A 122 -0.28 4.35 -7.13
CA LEU A 122 -0.33 3.77 -8.47
C LEU A 122 -1.73 4.01 -9.04
N GLY A 123 -1.80 4.53 -10.25
CA GLY A 123 -3.03 4.62 -11.02
C GLY A 123 -3.63 3.23 -11.27
N GLU A 124 -4.92 3.21 -11.56
CA GLU A 124 -5.72 1.99 -11.76
C GLU A 124 -5.05 1.02 -12.76
N MET A 125 -4.56 1.52 -13.89
CA MET A 125 -3.97 0.68 -14.95
C MET A 125 -2.64 0.05 -14.54
N ILE A 126 -1.91 0.67 -13.62
CA ILE A 126 -0.67 0.12 -13.06
C ILE A 126 -1.02 -0.90 -11.97
N ALA A 127 -1.88 -0.52 -11.02
CA ALA A 127 -2.26 -1.32 -9.87
C ALA A 127 -2.87 -2.68 -10.25
N THR A 128 -3.64 -2.71 -11.34
CA THR A 128 -4.35 -3.88 -11.85
C THR A 128 -3.57 -4.65 -12.91
N SER A 129 -2.39 -4.14 -13.29
CA SER A 129 -1.59 -4.72 -14.36
C SER A 129 -1.12 -6.13 -14.01
N PRO A 130 -1.25 -7.12 -14.91
CA PRO A 130 -0.59 -8.41 -14.75
C PRO A 130 0.93 -8.29 -14.57
N LEU A 131 1.56 -7.24 -15.14
CA LEU A 131 2.98 -6.97 -14.97
C LEU A 131 3.32 -6.59 -13.53
N PHE A 132 2.43 -5.90 -12.83
CA PHE A 132 2.62 -5.54 -11.44
C PHE A 132 2.72 -6.80 -10.58
N LEU A 133 1.79 -7.75 -10.75
CA LEU A 133 1.83 -9.03 -10.05
C LEU A 133 3.05 -9.88 -10.42
N ALA A 134 3.46 -9.86 -11.69
CA ALA A 134 4.68 -10.54 -12.12
C ALA A 134 5.93 -9.95 -11.45
N LEU A 135 6.02 -8.62 -11.35
CA LEU A 135 7.09 -7.93 -10.66
C LEU A 135 7.11 -8.27 -9.17
N MET A 136 5.95 -8.28 -8.50
CA MET A 136 5.86 -8.66 -7.08
C MET A 136 6.36 -10.08 -6.82
N ARG A 137 6.11 -11.01 -7.76
CA ARG A 137 6.68 -12.38 -7.66
C ARG A 137 8.21 -12.36 -7.71
N VAL A 138 8.80 -11.59 -8.63
CA VAL A 138 10.27 -11.47 -8.77
C VAL A 138 10.88 -10.84 -7.52
N VAL A 139 10.29 -9.76 -7.02
CA VAL A 139 10.72 -9.08 -5.78
C VAL A 139 10.61 -10.00 -4.57
N GLY A 140 9.57 -10.86 -4.51
CA GLY A 140 9.42 -11.84 -3.44
C GLY A 140 10.49 -12.95 -3.44
N GLU A 141 11.09 -13.26 -4.59
CA GLU A 141 12.18 -14.25 -4.70
C GLU A 141 13.55 -13.64 -4.40
N LYS A 142 13.71 -12.33 -4.61
CA LYS A 142 14.96 -11.60 -4.45
C LYS A 142 14.69 -10.32 -3.67
N PRO A 143 15.00 -10.29 -2.36
CA PRO A 143 14.87 -9.08 -1.57
C PRO A 143 15.60 -7.92 -2.23
N VAL A 144 14.90 -6.80 -2.40
CA VAL A 144 15.44 -5.52 -2.88
C VAL A 144 15.14 -4.46 -1.83
N ASP A 145 15.90 -3.38 -1.79
CA ASP A 145 15.53 -2.23 -0.97
C ASP A 145 14.36 -1.44 -1.61
N ASP A 146 13.83 -0.47 -0.87
CA ASP A 146 12.66 0.31 -1.27
C ASP A 146 12.96 1.23 -2.47
N ALA A 147 14.20 1.72 -2.59
CA ALA A 147 14.61 2.57 -3.71
C ALA A 147 14.64 1.75 -5.01
N LEU A 148 15.31 0.61 -5.01
CA LEU A 148 15.37 -0.30 -6.14
C LEU A 148 13.97 -0.85 -6.50
N PHE A 149 13.12 -1.10 -5.50
CA PHE A 149 11.73 -1.49 -5.74
C PHE A 149 10.96 -0.43 -6.55
N VAL A 150 11.07 0.84 -6.16
CA VAL A 150 10.45 1.96 -6.87
C VAL A 150 11.05 2.13 -8.27
N ASP A 151 12.36 1.98 -8.42
CA ASP A 151 13.01 2.06 -9.73
C ASP A 151 12.52 0.94 -10.66
N LEU A 152 12.40 -0.29 -10.18
CA LEU A 152 11.85 -1.40 -10.95
C LEU A 152 10.40 -1.14 -11.37
N LEU A 153 9.57 -0.54 -10.50
CA LEU A 153 8.22 -0.13 -10.86
C LEU A 153 8.24 0.93 -11.98
N ARG A 154 9.07 1.97 -11.84
CA ARG A 154 9.20 3.02 -12.86
C ARG A 154 9.67 2.47 -14.18
N GLU A 155 10.66 1.59 -14.20
CA GLU A 155 11.16 0.96 -15.42
C GLU A 155 10.09 0.07 -16.08
N THR A 156 9.37 -0.72 -15.29
CA THR A 156 8.31 -1.61 -15.77
C THR A 156 7.15 -0.85 -16.41
N PHE A 157 6.83 0.33 -15.87
CA PHE A 157 5.70 1.15 -16.27
C PHE A 157 6.10 2.47 -16.94
N ALA A 158 7.33 2.60 -17.43
CA ALA A 158 7.85 3.84 -18.03
C ALA A 158 7.02 4.34 -19.23
N TRP A 159 6.29 3.45 -19.90
CA TRP A 159 5.41 3.76 -21.02
C TRP A 159 4.13 4.49 -20.60
N SER A 160 3.73 4.41 -19.33
CA SER A 160 2.51 5.03 -18.81
C SER A 160 2.76 6.45 -18.26
N LEU A 161 4.03 6.87 -18.15
CA LEU A 161 4.45 8.17 -17.62
C LEU A 161 4.61 9.25 -18.71
N LYS A 162 4.04 9.04 -19.91
CA LYS A 162 4.16 9.92 -21.07
C LYS A 162 2.85 10.59 -21.46
#